data_AF-A0A8H4XN16-F1
#
_entry.id   AF-A0A8H4XN16-F1
#
_cell.length_a   1.000
_cell.length_b   1.000
_cell.length_c   1.000
_cell.angle_alpha   90.00
_cell.angle_beta   90.00
_cell.angle_gamma   90.00
#
_symmetry.space_group_name_H-M   'P 1'
#
loop_
_entity.id
_entity.type
_entity.pdbx_description
1 polymer ?
#
loop_
_entity_poly.entity_id
_entity_poly.type
_entity_poly.pdbx_seq_one_letter_code
_entity_poly.pdbx_strand_id
1 'polypeptide(L)'
;MSSQQTYPTFAAGDHEGLMEFALDQARKSPPAGNKFCVGAVLVDADTGEVLSTGFSLEYPRDYNGDVGMTHAEQCCFIKIADKHDLLEERIHEVLPANTALYTTMEPCNERLSGNMTCATRILRLQSAIKTVYVGIKEPGTFIALNDGQQRLERNGCFCAAFYNSQSQAGCTPGQRSSTFQGPTDPKEKMNYDGANGLELREGNTQVDPAVLKELPQGCKVTSTKSHGISLWARTGRIDVSLFDGTPQSFFIKVISRDRGRDMMMSEFESMNAAHNVLPEFVPKPIAWGTYTTIRDTHFFLCAFRNMKADIPRPHKFAALLSTLHQKSVSPTGKFGFHVTTYAGNLPQYIAWEDSWETFFAKSMRCALDLEIKARGPSEELNDLSRALFDEVIPRLLRPLESKGRTVKPSLIHGDLWYANSGIDVNTGEPLVFDACCFYAHNEYEFGQWRPACNRFGVEYITAYNSFVQISPPEEDFEGRLDLYRLRFDTHVSALFVDKESLRTQ
;
A
#
# COMPACT_ATOMS: atom_id res chain seq x y z
N MET A 1 17.00 -18.50 -38.87
CA MET A 1 15.64 -18.96 -38.47
C MET A 1 15.45 -18.52 -37.04
N SER A 2 14.76 -17.39 -36.82
CA SER A 2 14.50 -16.86 -35.48
C SER A 2 13.49 -17.78 -34.80
N SER A 3 13.85 -18.36 -33.66
CA SER A 3 12.89 -19.08 -32.81
C SER A 3 11.77 -18.11 -32.48
N GLN A 4 10.52 -18.42 -32.88
CA GLN A 4 9.36 -17.65 -32.45
C GLN A 4 9.33 -17.61 -30.92
N GLN A 5 9.62 -16.44 -30.36
CA GLN A 5 9.58 -16.23 -28.93
C GLN A 5 8.13 -16.47 -28.48
N THR A 6 7.91 -17.55 -27.75
CA THR A 6 6.59 -17.93 -27.27
C THR A 6 6.37 -17.22 -25.94
N TYR A 7 5.42 -16.30 -25.89
CA TYR A 7 5.03 -15.63 -24.66
C TYR A 7 4.03 -16.48 -23.86
N PRO A 8 3.93 -16.29 -22.53
CA PRO A 8 2.86 -16.89 -21.73
C PRO A 8 1.47 -16.46 -22.23
N THR A 9 0.48 -17.30 -22.02
CA THR A 9 -0.93 -17.01 -22.37
C THR A 9 -1.62 -16.34 -21.20
N PHE A 10 -2.29 -15.22 -21.46
CA PHE A 10 -3.11 -14.50 -20.49
C PHE A 10 -4.56 -14.45 -20.98
N ALA A 11 -5.51 -14.41 -20.05
CA ALA A 11 -6.90 -14.14 -20.42
C ALA A 11 -7.08 -12.64 -20.73
N ALA A 12 -8.01 -12.31 -21.63
CA ALA A 12 -8.41 -10.93 -21.83
C ALA A 12 -8.87 -10.31 -20.49
N GLY A 13 -8.31 -9.16 -20.12
CA GLY A 13 -8.58 -8.51 -18.84
C GLY A 13 -7.78 -9.02 -17.63
N ASP A 14 -6.83 -9.96 -17.81
CA ASP A 14 -5.89 -10.38 -16.76
C ASP A 14 -4.80 -9.33 -16.50
N HIS A 15 -5.24 -8.17 -16.01
CA HIS A 15 -4.38 -7.02 -15.81
C HIS A 15 -3.31 -7.26 -14.73
N GLU A 16 -3.62 -8.09 -13.72
CA GLU A 16 -2.68 -8.45 -12.65
C GLU A 16 -1.56 -9.34 -13.20
N GLY A 17 -1.90 -10.42 -13.91
CA GLY A 17 -0.89 -11.30 -14.53
C GLY A 17 -0.02 -10.58 -15.56
N LEU A 18 -0.60 -9.66 -16.34
CA LEU A 18 0.14 -8.86 -17.32
C LEU A 18 1.08 -7.83 -16.66
N MET A 19 0.68 -7.20 -15.55
CA MET A 19 1.56 -6.30 -14.79
C MET A 19 2.66 -7.07 -14.04
N GLU A 20 2.38 -8.26 -13.51
CA GLU A 20 3.39 -9.16 -12.96
C GLU A 20 4.41 -9.57 -14.03
N PHE A 21 3.93 -9.87 -15.24
CA PHE A 21 4.82 -10.18 -16.35
C PHE A 21 5.66 -8.98 -16.79
N ALA A 22 5.14 -7.75 -16.69
CA ALA A 22 5.92 -6.54 -16.89
C ALA A 22 7.01 -6.38 -15.82
N LEU A 23 6.71 -6.70 -14.55
CA LEU A 23 7.72 -6.77 -13.49
C LEU A 23 8.79 -7.83 -13.78
N ASP A 24 8.41 -8.99 -14.33
CA ASP A 24 9.38 -10.00 -14.77
C ASP A 24 10.32 -9.47 -15.87
N GLN A 25 9.83 -8.63 -16.78
CA GLN A 25 10.70 -7.96 -17.75
C GLN A 25 11.63 -6.97 -17.05
N ALA A 26 11.11 -6.17 -16.12
CA ALA A 26 11.90 -5.19 -15.38
C ALA A 26 13.13 -5.84 -14.69
N ARG A 27 12.97 -7.06 -14.16
CA ARG A 27 14.05 -7.83 -13.52
C ARG A 27 15.21 -8.21 -14.45
N LYS A 28 15.01 -8.14 -15.78
CA LYS A 28 16.07 -8.38 -16.77
C LYS A 28 16.97 -7.16 -16.96
N SER A 29 16.51 -5.96 -16.57
CA SER A 29 17.32 -4.74 -16.60
C SER A 29 18.46 -4.80 -15.57
N PRO A 30 19.72 -4.57 -15.95
CA PRO A 30 20.82 -4.53 -14.99
C PRO A 30 20.62 -3.40 -13.96
N PRO A 31 20.74 -3.63 -12.65
CA PRO A 31 20.59 -2.57 -11.64
C PRO A 31 21.70 -1.51 -11.73
N ALA A 32 21.37 -0.24 -11.44
CA ALA A 32 22.35 0.82 -11.23
C ALA A 32 21.79 1.93 -10.34
N GLY A 33 22.64 2.61 -9.55
CA GLY A 33 22.21 3.61 -8.56
C GLY A 33 21.63 4.92 -9.12
N ASN A 34 21.65 5.11 -10.43
CA ASN A 34 21.20 6.33 -11.11
C ASN A 34 20.02 6.10 -12.08
N LYS A 35 19.32 4.97 -11.97
CA LYS A 35 18.19 4.64 -12.86
C LYS A 35 17.21 3.68 -12.20
N PHE A 36 16.00 3.62 -12.73
CA PHE A 36 15.03 2.59 -12.40
C PHE A 36 15.11 1.41 -13.37
N CYS A 37 14.91 0.19 -12.85
CA CYS A 37 14.67 -0.99 -13.67
C CYS A 37 13.18 -1.01 -14.04
N VAL A 38 12.88 -0.73 -15.31
CA VAL A 38 11.50 -0.65 -15.81
C VAL A 38 11.28 -1.80 -16.77
N GLY A 39 10.09 -2.37 -16.74
CA GLY A 39 9.63 -3.39 -17.66
C GLY A 39 8.31 -2.98 -18.31
N ALA A 40 8.08 -3.45 -19.53
CA ALA A 40 6.89 -3.17 -20.31
C ALA A 40 6.43 -4.39 -21.11
N VAL A 41 5.12 -4.48 -21.32
CA VAL A 41 4.44 -5.52 -22.10
C VAL A 41 3.38 -4.87 -22.97
N LEU A 42 3.43 -5.12 -24.27
CA LEU A 42 2.45 -4.66 -25.25
C LEU A 42 1.51 -5.82 -25.57
N VAL A 43 0.20 -5.59 -25.48
CA VAL A 43 -0.81 -6.65 -25.45
C VAL A 43 -1.98 -6.30 -26.36
N ASP A 44 -2.52 -7.28 -27.08
CA ASP A 44 -3.85 -7.20 -27.66
C ASP A 44 -4.89 -7.34 -26.54
N ALA A 45 -5.57 -6.26 -26.20
CA ALA A 45 -6.47 -6.24 -25.04
C ALA A 45 -7.75 -7.05 -25.27
N ASP A 46 -8.12 -7.34 -26.52
CA ASP A 46 -9.30 -8.16 -26.84
C ASP A 46 -9.06 -9.66 -26.57
N THR A 47 -7.81 -10.11 -26.72
CA THR A 47 -7.45 -11.53 -26.64
C THR A 47 -6.58 -11.88 -25.44
N GLY A 48 -5.85 -10.90 -24.88
CA GLY A 48 -4.80 -11.12 -23.88
C GLY A 48 -3.47 -11.55 -24.48
N GLU A 49 -3.32 -11.55 -25.81
CA GLU A 49 -2.08 -11.94 -26.49
C GLU A 49 -0.97 -10.92 -26.27
N VAL A 50 0.19 -11.37 -25.77
CA VAL A 50 1.39 -10.54 -25.70
C VAL A 50 2.00 -10.37 -27.09
N LEU A 51 2.07 -9.14 -27.55
CA LEU A 51 2.62 -8.76 -28.86
C LEU A 51 4.13 -8.52 -28.79
N SER A 52 4.60 -7.90 -27.70
CA SER A 52 5.99 -7.56 -27.48
C SER A 52 6.27 -7.30 -26.00
N THR A 53 7.54 -7.40 -25.60
CA THR A 53 7.99 -7.05 -24.26
C THR A 53 9.19 -6.12 -24.33
N GLY A 54 9.51 -5.45 -23.23
CA GLY A 54 10.66 -4.56 -23.16
C GLY A 54 11.16 -4.38 -21.74
N PHE A 55 12.45 -4.10 -21.59
CA PHE A 55 13.02 -3.67 -20.32
C PHE A 55 14.08 -2.59 -20.53
N SER A 56 14.32 -1.76 -19.51
CA SER A 56 15.34 -0.71 -19.56
C SER A 56 16.71 -1.30 -19.92
N LEU A 57 17.43 -0.66 -20.84
CA LEU A 57 18.77 -1.10 -21.31
C LEU A 57 18.80 -2.45 -22.02
N GLU A 58 17.67 -2.93 -22.54
CA GLU A 58 17.68 -4.12 -23.37
C GLU A 58 18.53 -3.96 -24.64
N TYR A 59 18.62 -2.73 -25.17
CA TYR A 59 19.45 -2.39 -26.32
C TYR A 59 20.65 -1.54 -25.91
N PRO A 60 21.75 -1.58 -26.68
CA PRO A 60 22.93 -0.73 -26.46
C PRO A 60 22.58 0.76 -26.46
N ARG A 61 23.46 1.56 -25.84
CA ARG A 61 23.43 3.02 -26.03
C ARG A 61 23.51 3.36 -27.52
N ASP A 62 22.87 4.46 -27.89
CA ASP A 62 22.92 5.00 -29.25
C ASP A 62 22.28 4.08 -30.29
N TYR A 63 21.41 3.16 -29.85
CA TYR A 63 20.67 2.28 -30.74
C TYR A 63 19.83 3.10 -31.72
N ASN A 64 20.08 2.88 -33.01
CA ASN A 64 19.42 3.57 -34.12
C ASN A 64 19.49 5.12 -34.04
N GLY A 65 20.60 5.66 -33.52
CA GLY A 65 20.84 7.11 -33.44
C GLY A 65 20.20 7.82 -32.24
N ASP A 66 19.58 7.07 -31.32
CA ASP A 66 19.00 7.61 -30.08
C ASP A 66 20.09 7.68 -29.00
N VAL A 67 20.73 8.84 -28.78
CA VAL A 67 22.01 9.06 -28.04
C VAL A 67 21.93 8.80 -26.51
N GLY A 68 20.96 8.01 -26.07
CA GLY A 68 20.70 7.70 -24.68
C GLY A 68 20.39 6.23 -24.47
N MET A 69 19.88 5.94 -23.28
CA MET A 69 19.48 4.60 -22.88
C MET A 69 18.09 4.25 -23.41
N THR A 70 17.86 3.03 -23.90
CA THR A 70 16.49 2.63 -24.23
C THR A 70 15.66 2.42 -22.97
N HIS A 71 14.41 2.91 -23.01
CA HIS A 71 13.41 2.66 -21.97
C HIS A 71 12.58 1.42 -22.33
N ALA A 72 11.93 0.81 -21.35
CA ALA A 72 11.18 -0.42 -21.53
C ALA A 72 10.08 -0.31 -22.61
N GLU A 73 9.30 0.77 -22.61
CA GLU A 73 8.25 1.01 -23.60
C GLU A 73 8.83 1.15 -25.01
N GLN A 74 9.97 1.83 -25.13
CA GLN A 74 10.68 1.98 -26.40
C GLN A 74 11.16 0.61 -26.92
N CYS A 75 11.68 -0.26 -26.05
CA CYS A 75 12.10 -1.61 -26.43
C CYS A 75 10.93 -2.44 -27.00
N CYS A 76 9.72 -2.33 -26.45
CA CYS A 76 8.54 -2.98 -27.01
C CYS A 76 8.31 -2.57 -28.47
N PHE A 77 8.39 -1.27 -28.74
CA PHE A 77 8.09 -0.70 -30.05
C PHE A 77 9.18 -1.02 -31.09
N ILE A 78 10.45 -0.99 -30.70
CA ILE A 78 11.57 -1.40 -31.54
C ILE A 78 11.38 -2.84 -32.05
N LYS A 79 11.00 -3.78 -31.18
CA LYS A 79 10.82 -5.18 -31.58
C LYS A 79 9.69 -5.39 -32.59
N ILE A 80 8.59 -4.65 -32.46
CA ILE A 80 7.50 -4.70 -33.45
C ILE A 80 7.97 -4.08 -34.77
N ALA A 81 8.64 -2.94 -34.71
CA ALA A 81 9.21 -2.26 -35.87
C ALA A 81 10.15 -3.21 -36.65
N ASP A 82 11.11 -3.82 -35.96
CA ASP A 82 12.09 -4.76 -36.55
C ASP A 82 11.41 -6.03 -37.09
N LYS A 83 10.42 -6.59 -36.37
CA LYS A 83 9.67 -7.79 -36.80
C LYS A 83 8.90 -7.57 -38.09
N HIS A 84 8.43 -6.34 -38.33
CA HIS A 84 7.57 -5.99 -39.46
C HIS A 84 8.26 -5.12 -40.53
N ASP A 85 9.56 -4.83 -40.38
CA ASP A 85 10.33 -3.94 -41.25
C ASP A 85 9.68 -2.55 -41.40
N LEU A 86 9.26 -1.97 -40.27
CA LEU A 86 8.61 -0.67 -40.18
C LEU A 86 9.45 0.31 -39.36
N LEU A 87 9.22 1.60 -39.57
CA LEU A 87 9.66 2.63 -38.62
C LEU A 87 8.76 2.61 -37.38
N GLU A 88 9.31 2.97 -36.21
CA GLU A 88 8.58 2.96 -34.94
C GLU A 88 7.25 3.74 -35.00
N GLU A 89 7.21 4.88 -35.71
CA GLU A 89 6.00 5.69 -35.90
C GLU A 89 4.91 5.03 -36.76
N ARG A 90 5.27 4.00 -37.53
CA ARG A 90 4.38 3.26 -38.43
C ARG A 90 3.90 1.93 -37.85
N ILE A 91 4.35 1.52 -36.66
CA ILE A 91 3.94 0.22 -36.10
C ILE A 91 2.44 0.14 -35.82
N HIS A 92 1.75 1.28 -35.69
CA HIS A 92 0.30 1.32 -35.58
C HIS A 92 -0.43 0.66 -36.78
N GLU A 93 0.24 0.49 -37.93
CA GLU A 93 -0.30 -0.20 -39.11
C GLU A 93 -0.44 -1.71 -38.91
N VAL A 94 0.29 -2.29 -37.96
CA VAL A 94 0.33 -3.73 -37.69
C VAL A 94 -0.15 -4.11 -36.28
N LEU A 95 -0.37 -3.12 -35.40
CA LEU A 95 -0.92 -3.34 -34.08
C LEU A 95 -2.44 -3.54 -34.13
N PRO A 96 -3.00 -4.46 -33.31
CA PRO A 96 -4.44 -4.56 -33.11
C PRO A 96 -5.06 -3.22 -32.68
N ALA A 97 -6.30 -2.96 -33.09
CA ALA A 97 -6.97 -1.68 -32.83
C ALA A 97 -7.19 -1.41 -31.33
N ASN A 98 -7.31 -2.46 -30.51
CA ASN A 98 -7.42 -2.38 -29.05
C ASN A 98 -6.12 -2.84 -28.37
N THR A 99 -5.02 -2.14 -28.65
CA THR A 99 -3.73 -2.45 -28.01
C THR A 99 -3.65 -1.77 -26.64
N ALA A 100 -3.20 -2.51 -25.63
CA ALA A 100 -2.87 -2.01 -24.30
C ALA A 100 -1.37 -2.11 -24.02
N LEU A 101 -0.83 -1.13 -23.30
CA LEU A 101 0.54 -1.13 -22.81
C LEU A 101 0.54 -1.26 -21.29
N TYR A 102 1.27 -2.24 -20.76
CA TYR A 102 1.55 -2.37 -19.34
C TYR A 102 2.98 -1.92 -19.11
N THR A 103 3.21 -0.95 -18.24
CA THR A 103 4.55 -0.49 -17.85
C THR A 103 4.64 -0.42 -16.34
N THR A 104 5.77 -0.85 -15.78
CA THR A 104 5.95 -0.89 -14.31
C THR A 104 6.15 0.50 -13.70
N MET A 105 6.44 1.51 -14.52
CA MET A 105 6.72 2.89 -14.11
C MET A 105 5.96 3.86 -15.02
N GLU A 106 5.58 5.03 -14.49
CA GLU A 106 4.99 6.10 -15.28
C GLU A 106 5.85 6.46 -16.51
N PRO A 107 5.25 6.49 -17.72
CA PRO A 107 5.95 6.94 -18.92
C PRO A 107 6.54 8.34 -18.72
N CYS A 108 7.82 8.51 -19.00
CA CYS A 108 8.47 9.80 -18.81
C CYS A 108 7.89 10.89 -19.72
N ASN A 109 7.76 12.12 -19.17
CA ASN A 109 7.44 13.31 -19.94
C ASN A 109 8.66 14.17 -20.29
N GLU A 110 9.81 13.91 -19.68
CA GLU A 110 11.09 14.56 -19.96
C GLU A 110 12.21 13.52 -19.92
N ARG A 111 13.31 13.75 -20.66
CA ARG A 111 14.50 12.90 -20.64
C ARG A 111 15.75 13.78 -20.59
N LEU A 112 16.65 13.50 -19.65
CA LEU A 112 17.95 14.19 -19.53
C LEU A 112 18.82 14.08 -20.79
N SER A 113 18.63 13.02 -21.59
CA SER A 113 19.33 12.86 -22.87
C SER A 113 18.80 13.78 -23.98
N GLY A 114 17.64 14.43 -23.81
CA GLY A 114 16.94 15.16 -24.86
C GLY A 114 16.18 14.27 -25.87
N ASN A 115 16.21 12.95 -25.67
CA ASN A 115 15.57 11.99 -26.55
C ASN A 115 14.04 12.05 -26.45
N MET A 116 13.37 11.48 -27.45
CA MET A 116 11.91 11.36 -27.43
C MET A 116 11.43 10.61 -26.18
N THR A 117 10.43 11.17 -25.53
CA THR A 117 9.89 10.69 -24.26
C THR A 117 8.92 9.53 -24.47
N CYS A 118 8.78 8.64 -23.47
CA CYS A 118 7.87 7.50 -23.57
C CYS A 118 6.43 7.96 -23.80
N ALA A 119 5.98 9.02 -23.12
CA ALA A 119 4.67 9.62 -23.36
C ALA A 119 4.50 10.06 -24.83
N THR A 120 5.52 10.69 -25.43
CA THR A 120 5.46 11.11 -26.84
C THR A 120 5.40 9.91 -27.79
N ARG A 121 6.17 8.84 -27.53
CA ARG A 121 6.16 7.61 -28.33
C ARG A 121 4.78 6.95 -28.31
N ILE A 122 4.17 6.84 -27.13
CA ILE A 122 2.81 6.30 -26.95
C ILE A 122 1.78 7.13 -27.71
N LEU A 123 1.83 8.47 -27.61
CA LEU A 123 0.88 9.36 -28.28
C LEU A 123 0.93 9.26 -29.81
N ARG A 124 2.10 9.00 -30.40
CA ARG A 124 2.23 8.76 -31.84
C ARG A 124 1.47 7.51 -32.30
N LEU A 125 1.21 6.58 -31.39
CA LEU A 125 0.54 5.31 -31.63
C LEU A 125 -0.89 5.27 -31.08
N GLN A 126 -1.46 6.42 -30.71
CA GLN A 126 -2.79 6.54 -30.09
C GLN A 126 -3.95 6.02 -30.96
N SER A 127 -3.71 5.79 -32.26
CA SER A 127 -4.69 5.12 -33.14
C SER A 127 -4.93 3.67 -32.70
N ALA A 128 -3.90 2.98 -32.17
CA ALA A 128 -3.95 1.59 -31.71
C ALA A 128 -3.82 1.45 -30.18
N ILE A 129 -2.92 2.21 -29.53
CA ILE A 129 -2.72 2.15 -28.07
C ILE A 129 -3.77 3.02 -27.38
N LYS A 130 -4.82 2.40 -26.83
CA LYS A 130 -5.93 3.10 -26.17
C LYS A 130 -5.75 3.21 -24.66
N THR A 131 -5.04 2.26 -24.07
CA THR A 131 -4.89 2.15 -22.62
C THR A 131 -3.46 1.88 -22.21
N VAL A 132 -3.00 2.61 -21.20
CA VAL A 132 -1.72 2.39 -20.54
C VAL A 132 -1.96 2.05 -19.08
N TYR A 133 -1.57 0.84 -18.68
CA TYR A 133 -1.57 0.40 -17.30
C TYR A 133 -0.21 0.71 -16.67
N VAL A 134 -0.22 1.46 -15.56
CA VAL A 134 0.99 2.00 -14.94
C VAL A 134 1.19 1.41 -13.54
N GLY A 135 2.29 0.70 -13.31
CA GLY A 135 2.57 0.03 -12.03
C GLY A 135 2.81 0.98 -10.85
N ILE A 136 3.65 1.99 -11.04
CA ILE A 136 3.86 3.07 -10.06
C ILE A 136 4.03 4.42 -10.76
N LYS A 137 3.69 5.50 -10.05
CA LYS A 137 4.03 6.86 -10.47
C LYS A 137 5.55 7.05 -10.38
N GLU A 138 6.16 7.79 -11.31
CA GLU A 138 7.60 8.06 -11.23
C GLU A 138 7.91 8.81 -9.93
N PRO A 139 8.73 8.24 -9.02
CA PRO A 139 9.14 8.95 -7.82
C PRO A 139 9.91 10.20 -8.22
N GLY A 140 9.73 11.32 -7.50
CA GLY A 140 10.42 12.60 -7.79
C GLY A 140 11.95 12.60 -7.62
N THR A 141 12.59 11.43 -7.70
CA THR A 141 14.02 11.17 -7.49
C THR A 141 14.89 11.68 -8.64
N PHE A 142 14.40 11.64 -9.90
CA PHE A 142 15.18 12.06 -11.07
C PHE A 142 14.57 13.24 -11.84
N ILE A 143 13.24 13.39 -11.82
CA ILE A 143 12.51 14.53 -12.38
C ILE A 143 11.53 15.01 -11.31
N ALA A 144 11.63 16.28 -10.92
CA ALA A 144 10.87 16.83 -9.78
C ALA A 144 9.34 16.76 -9.98
N LEU A 145 8.87 16.72 -11.23
CA LEU A 145 7.47 16.67 -11.64
C LEU A 145 7.34 15.90 -12.97
N ASN A 146 7.19 14.57 -12.95
CA ASN A 146 6.72 13.83 -14.14
C ASN A 146 5.17 13.90 -14.19
N ASP A 147 4.63 14.41 -15.31
CA ASP A 147 3.19 14.51 -15.62
C ASP A 147 2.81 13.68 -16.86
N GLY A 148 3.61 12.65 -17.17
CA GLY A 148 3.42 11.78 -18.34
C GLY A 148 2.04 11.14 -18.41
N GLN A 149 1.49 10.65 -17.29
CA GLN A 149 0.11 10.14 -17.24
C GLN A 149 -0.91 11.22 -17.60
N GLN A 150 -0.79 12.42 -17.00
CA GLN A 150 -1.73 13.53 -17.28
C GLN A 150 -1.67 13.95 -18.75
N ARG A 151 -0.48 13.93 -19.35
CA ARG A 151 -0.31 14.22 -20.78
C ARG A 151 -0.96 13.17 -21.66
N LEU A 152 -0.85 11.89 -21.33
CA LEU A 152 -1.50 10.80 -22.05
C LEU A 152 -3.03 10.91 -21.98
N GLU A 153 -3.57 11.11 -20.78
CA GLU A 153 -5.00 11.27 -20.53
C GLU A 153 -5.61 12.46 -21.27
N ARG A 154 -4.94 13.63 -21.26
CA ARG A 154 -5.38 14.82 -21.99
C ARG A 154 -5.49 14.63 -23.50
N ASN A 155 -4.80 13.65 -24.06
CA ASN A 155 -4.81 13.33 -25.49
C ASN A 155 -5.64 12.06 -25.79
N GLY A 156 -6.49 11.61 -24.85
CA GLY A 156 -7.45 10.53 -25.09
C GLY A 156 -6.89 9.13 -24.92
N CYS A 157 -5.70 8.97 -24.33
CA CYS A 157 -5.16 7.68 -23.93
C CYS A 157 -5.47 7.42 -22.46
N PHE A 158 -6.25 6.38 -22.15
CA PHE A 158 -6.68 6.09 -20.78
C PHE A 158 -5.50 5.54 -19.97
N CYS A 159 -5.15 6.18 -18.86
CA CYS A 159 -4.14 5.67 -17.93
C CYS A 159 -4.82 5.01 -16.72
N ALA A 160 -4.55 3.74 -16.50
CA ALA A 160 -5.04 3.00 -15.34
C ALA A 160 -3.88 2.69 -14.41
N ALA A 161 -3.90 3.26 -13.21
CA ALA A 161 -2.86 2.98 -12.23
C ALA A 161 -3.07 1.60 -11.57
N PHE A 162 -2.02 0.79 -11.61
CA PHE A 162 -1.95 -0.58 -11.12
C PHE A 162 -1.01 -0.64 -9.92
N TYR A 163 -1.44 -0.11 -8.78
CA TYR A 163 -0.61 -0.25 -7.57
C TYR A 163 -0.91 -1.59 -6.91
N ASN A 164 0.06 -2.50 -6.96
CA ASN A 164 0.11 -3.65 -6.06
C ASN A 164 1.29 -3.41 -5.11
N SER A 165 1.23 -3.90 -3.88
CA SER A 165 2.40 -3.96 -2.96
C SER A 165 3.68 -4.48 -3.65
N GLN A 166 3.53 -5.29 -4.70
CA GLN A 166 4.56 -5.80 -5.60
C GLN A 166 5.28 -4.74 -6.45
N SER A 167 4.56 -3.72 -6.96
CA SER A 167 5.12 -2.73 -7.87
C SER A 167 6.01 -1.70 -7.15
N GLN A 168 5.88 -1.56 -5.82
CA GLN A 168 6.81 -0.78 -5.00
C GLN A 168 8.13 -1.53 -4.71
N ALA A 169 8.11 -2.86 -4.66
CA ALA A 169 9.32 -3.67 -4.40
C ALA A 169 10.23 -3.85 -5.63
N GLY A 170 9.74 -3.56 -6.85
CA GLY A 170 10.49 -3.72 -8.10
C GLY A 170 11.18 -2.45 -8.62
N CYS A 171 10.93 -1.29 -8.03
CA CYS A 171 11.37 0.00 -8.58
C CYS A 171 12.21 0.85 -7.61
N THR A 172 12.82 0.24 -6.59
CA THR A 172 13.92 0.84 -5.83
C THR A 172 15.24 0.67 -6.60
N PRO A 173 16.17 1.64 -6.58
CA PRO A 173 17.50 1.45 -7.14
C PRO A 173 18.18 0.23 -6.49
N GLY A 174 18.39 -0.85 -7.26
CA GLY A 174 19.27 -1.95 -6.86
C GLY A 174 18.64 -3.20 -6.24
N GLN A 175 17.32 -3.41 -6.24
CA GLN A 175 16.72 -4.63 -5.65
C GLN A 175 16.13 -5.60 -6.69
N ARG A 176 16.41 -6.89 -6.50
CA ARG A 176 15.74 -8.01 -7.19
C ARG A 176 14.42 -8.29 -6.48
N SER A 177 13.29 -8.31 -7.19
CA SER A 177 12.02 -8.78 -6.61
C SER A 177 11.75 -10.23 -7.01
N SER A 178 11.23 -11.02 -6.07
CA SER A 178 10.65 -12.34 -6.26
C SER A 178 9.16 -12.23 -6.60
N THR A 179 8.65 -13.18 -7.36
CA THR A 179 7.26 -13.32 -7.85
C THR A 179 6.20 -13.24 -6.73
N PHE A 180 5.07 -12.56 -6.96
CA PHE A 180 3.82 -12.89 -6.25
C PHE A 180 3.33 -14.22 -6.80
N GLN A 181 2.98 -15.11 -5.90
CA GLN A 181 1.68 -15.73 -5.99
C GLN A 181 1.02 -15.34 -4.66
N GLY A 182 -0.25 -14.94 -4.67
CA GLY A 182 -1.02 -14.91 -3.42
C GLY A 182 -0.93 -16.27 -2.71
N PRO A 183 -1.25 -16.35 -1.41
CA PRO A 183 -1.13 -17.60 -0.66
C PRO A 183 -1.73 -18.77 -1.46
N THR A 184 -0.90 -19.79 -1.70
CA THR A 184 -1.25 -20.96 -2.52
C THR A 184 -2.18 -21.91 -1.77
N ASP A 185 -2.38 -21.70 -0.46
CA ASP A 185 -3.38 -22.41 0.34
C ASP A 185 -4.78 -21.80 0.15
N PRO A 186 -5.77 -22.56 -0.40
CA PRO A 186 -7.16 -22.14 -0.53
C PRO A 186 -7.84 -21.71 0.78
N LYS A 187 -7.27 -22.05 1.95
CA LYS A 187 -7.77 -21.66 3.27
C LYS A 187 -7.35 -20.24 3.70
N GLU A 188 -6.33 -19.65 3.08
CA GLU A 188 -5.81 -18.33 3.41
C GLU A 188 -6.23 -17.23 2.42
N LYS A 189 -6.80 -17.59 1.27
CA LYS A 189 -7.47 -16.65 0.35
C LYS A 189 -8.72 -16.04 1.02
N MET A 190 -8.59 -14.80 1.50
CA MET A 190 -9.67 -13.97 2.05
C MET A 190 -10.33 -13.04 1.02
N ASN A 191 -9.93 -13.14 -0.26
CA ASN A 191 -10.43 -12.27 -1.31
C ASN A 191 -11.93 -12.48 -1.56
N TYR A 192 -12.67 -11.36 -1.48
CA TYR A 192 -14.02 -11.25 -2.00
C TYR A 192 -13.93 -11.05 -3.52
N ASP A 193 -14.29 -12.06 -4.30
CA ASP A 193 -14.19 -12.05 -5.76
C ASP A 193 -15.28 -11.20 -6.45
N GLY A 194 -16.12 -10.52 -5.67
CA GLY A 194 -17.33 -9.86 -6.17
C GLY A 194 -18.51 -10.81 -6.28
N ALA A 195 -19.72 -10.27 -6.27
CA ALA A 195 -20.93 -10.98 -6.68
C ALA A 195 -21.68 -10.16 -7.71
N ASN A 196 -22.37 -10.86 -8.61
CA ASN A 196 -23.13 -10.25 -9.70
C ASN A 196 -24.08 -9.17 -9.18
N GLY A 197 -23.87 -7.93 -9.63
CA GLY A 197 -24.68 -6.77 -9.26
C GLY A 197 -24.19 -5.99 -8.04
N LEU A 198 -23.26 -6.52 -7.24
CA LEU A 198 -22.65 -5.82 -6.10
C LEU A 198 -21.17 -5.49 -6.36
N GLU A 199 -20.76 -5.47 -7.61
CA GLU A 199 -19.40 -5.11 -7.98
C GLU A 199 -19.20 -3.60 -7.76
N LEU A 200 -18.11 -3.25 -7.09
CA LEU A 200 -17.64 -1.88 -6.98
C LEU A 200 -17.06 -1.47 -8.36
N ARG A 201 -17.93 -1.11 -9.30
CA ARG A 201 -17.59 -0.76 -10.68
C ARG A 201 -18.39 0.44 -11.14
N GLU A 202 -17.75 1.28 -11.96
CA GLU A 202 -18.39 2.47 -12.51
C GLU A 202 -19.71 2.13 -13.22
N GLY A 203 -20.74 2.93 -12.94
CA GLY A 203 -22.10 2.70 -13.43
C GLY A 203 -22.95 1.75 -12.59
N ASN A 204 -22.40 1.05 -11.59
CA ASN A 204 -23.21 0.28 -10.64
C ASN A 204 -23.74 1.19 -9.53
N THR A 205 -25.02 1.03 -9.18
CA THR A 205 -25.72 1.78 -8.12
C THR A 205 -26.28 0.88 -7.03
N GLN A 206 -26.10 -0.44 -7.15
CA GLN A 206 -26.57 -1.40 -6.18
C GLN A 206 -25.52 -1.59 -5.07
N VAL A 207 -26.00 -1.66 -3.84
CA VAL A 207 -25.22 -1.97 -2.64
C VAL A 207 -25.98 -3.01 -1.82
N ASP A 208 -25.29 -3.80 -1.00
CA ASP A 208 -25.94 -4.78 -0.13
C ASP A 208 -26.95 -4.06 0.80
N PRO A 209 -28.14 -4.63 1.07
CA PRO A 209 -29.12 -4.05 1.99
C PRO A 209 -28.56 -3.72 3.38
N ALA A 210 -27.59 -4.49 3.87
CA ALA A 210 -26.90 -4.20 5.13
C ALA A 210 -26.08 -2.91 5.06
N VAL A 211 -25.43 -2.63 3.92
CA VAL A 211 -24.69 -1.37 3.70
C VAL A 211 -25.68 -0.23 3.51
N LEU A 212 -26.74 -0.44 2.72
CA LEU A 212 -27.76 0.59 2.46
C LEU A 212 -28.41 1.11 3.75
N LYS A 213 -28.62 0.23 4.73
CA LYS A 213 -29.18 0.57 6.05
C LYS A 213 -28.30 1.56 6.83
N GLU A 214 -27.00 1.52 6.63
CA GLU A 214 -26.03 2.38 7.33
C GLU A 214 -25.77 3.71 6.59
N LEU A 215 -26.29 3.85 5.37
CA LEU A 215 -26.25 5.12 4.63
C LEU A 215 -27.35 6.08 5.13
N PRO A 216 -27.20 7.40 4.91
CA PRO A 216 -28.20 8.38 5.33
C PRO A 216 -29.60 8.04 4.85
N GLN A 217 -30.57 8.12 5.76
CA GLN A 217 -31.95 7.74 5.49
C GLN A 217 -32.53 8.53 4.30
N GLY A 218 -33.11 7.80 3.34
CA GLY A 218 -33.72 8.39 2.15
C GLY A 218 -32.72 8.85 1.08
N CYS A 219 -31.42 8.58 1.25
CA CYS A 219 -30.44 8.84 0.19
C CYS A 219 -30.66 7.93 -1.03
N LYS A 220 -30.23 8.41 -2.19
CA LYS A 220 -30.17 7.63 -3.43
C LYS A 220 -28.72 7.34 -3.76
N VAL A 221 -28.33 6.07 -3.86
CA VAL A 221 -27.01 5.68 -4.37
C VAL A 221 -26.92 6.06 -5.85
N THR A 222 -25.90 6.85 -6.19
CA THR A 222 -25.68 7.38 -7.54
C THR A 222 -24.52 6.68 -8.24
N SER A 223 -23.55 6.15 -7.50
CA SER A 223 -22.44 5.37 -8.05
C SER A 223 -21.77 4.51 -6.98
N THR A 224 -21.21 3.39 -7.41
CA THR A 224 -20.22 2.61 -6.67
C THR A 224 -19.02 2.41 -7.58
N LYS A 225 -17.80 2.45 -7.04
CA LYS A 225 -16.59 2.22 -7.84
C LYS A 225 -15.47 1.67 -7.00
N SER A 226 -14.58 0.89 -7.62
CA SER A 226 -13.32 0.49 -7.00
C SER A 226 -12.51 1.73 -6.63
N HIS A 227 -11.90 1.73 -5.45
CA HIS A 227 -11.13 2.87 -4.97
C HIS A 227 -10.10 2.44 -3.95
N GLY A 228 -8.84 2.85 -4.12
CA GLY A 228 -7.73 2.41 -3.27
C GLY A 228 -7.35 0.94 -3.50
N ILE A 229 -6.36 0.46 -2.76
CA ILE A 229 -5.87 -0.92 -2.82
C ILE A 229 -5.63 -1.42 -1.41
N SER A 230 -5.99 -2.69 -1.16
CA SER A 230 -5.65 -3.41 0.06
C SER A 230 -5.15 -4.81 -0.30
N LEU A 231 -4.19 -5.32 0.46
CA LEU A 231 -3.70 -6.69 0.34
C LEU A 231 -4.74 -7.75 0.72
N TRP A 232 -5.74 -7.37 1.53
CA TRP A 232 -6.65 -8.29 2.19
C TRP A 232 -8.13 -7.99 1.93
N ALA A 233 -8.44 -6.84 1.32
CA ALA A 233 -9.79 -6.34 1.15
C ALA A 233 -10.03 -5.81 -0.26
N ARG A 234 -11.29 -5.87 -0.70
CA ARG A 234 -11.75 -5.07 -1.84
C ARG A 234 -12.22 -3.72 -1.32
N THR A 235 -11.67 -2.65 -1.85
CA THR A 235 -11.93 -1.28 -1.41
C THR A 235 -12.74 -0.52 -2.46
N GLY A 236 -13.61 0.40 -2.02
CA GLY A 236 -14.50 1.11 -2.92
C GLY A 236 -14.97 2.45 -2.39
N ARG A 237 -15.60 3.20 -3.30
CA ARG A 237 -16.31 4.44 -3.01
C ARG A 237 -17.78 4.28 -3.38
N ILE A 238 -18.65 4.73 -2.49
CA ILE A 238 -20.09 4.82 -2.69
C ILE A 238 -20.47 6.29 -2.72
N ASP A 239 -21.02 6.75 -3.83
CA ASP A 239 -21.57 8.09 -3.99
C ASP A 239 -23.09 8.05 -3.82
N VAL A 240 -23.62 8.98 -3.04
CA VAL A 240 -25.06 9.14 -2.81
C VAL A 240 -25.50 10.58 -3.02
N SER A 241 -26.77 10.76 -3.33
CA SER A 241 -27.47 12.04 -3.24
C SER A 241 -28.42 11.97 -2.05
N LEU A 242 -28.29 12.91 -1.12
CA LEU A 242 -29.17 13.05 0.03
C LEU A 242 -30.58 13.51 -0.39
N PHE A 243 -31.53 13.50 0.54
CA PHE A 243 -32.93 13.88 0.26
C PHE A 243 -33.07 15.32 -0.30
N ASP A 244 -32.19 16.23 0.10
CA ASP A 244 -32.12 17.61 -0.37
C ASP A 244 -31.31 17.77 -1.68
N GLY A 245 -30.82 16.67 -2.26
CA GLY A 245 -29.98 16.65 -3.44
C GLY A 245 -28.48 16.78 -3.18
N THR A 246 -28.05 17.06 -1.94
CA THR A 246 -26.64 17.25 -1.57
C THR A 246 -25.84 15.97 -1.86
N PRO A 247 -24.73 16.05 -2.62
CA PRO A 247 -23.89 14.89 -2.86
C PRO A 247 -23.06 14.54 -1.62
N GLN A 248 -22.94 13.25 -1.33
CA GLN A 248 -22.08 12.73 -0.27
C GLN A 248 -21.40 11.44 -0.73
N SER A 249 -20.20 11.18 -0.21
CA SER A 249 -19.40 10.01 -0.58
C SER A 249 -18.94 9.24 0.66
N PHE A 250 -18.86 7.92 0.52
CA PHE A 250 -18.41 6.98 1.54
C PHE A 250 -17.32 6.08 0.99
N PHE A 251 -16.38 5.68 1.84
CA PHE A 251 -15.40 4.65 1.54
C PHE A 251 -15.84 3.34 2.19
N ILE A 252 -15.69 2.24 1.45
CA ILE A 252 -16.05 0.90 1.93
C ILE A 252 -14.88 -0.07 1.74
N LYS A 253 -14.65 -0.92 2.74
CA LYS A 253 -13.84 -2.13 2.64
C LYS A 253 -14.74 -3.35 2.73
N VAL A 254 -14.43 -4.38 1.95
CA VAL A 254 -15.17 -5.65 1.91
C VAL A 254 -14.18 -6.81 2.01
N ILE A 255 -14.37 -7.69 3.00
CA ILE A 255 -13.54 -8.88 3.24
C ILE A 255 -14.44 -10.08 3.49
N SER A 256 -14.04 -11.27 3.03
CA SER A 256 -14.77 -12.51 3.28
C SER A 256 -14.23 -13.30 4.48
N ARG A 257 -15.02 -14.27 4.95
CA ARG A 257 -14.73 -15.22 6.06
C ARG A 257 -14.75 -14.58 7.45
N ASP A 258 -14.83 -15.44 8.47
CA ASP A 258 -14.87 -15.04 9.88
C ASP A 258 -13.74 -14.08 10.29
N ARG A 259 -12.52 -14.31 9.80
CA ARG A 259 -11.39 -13.39 10.07
C ARG A 259 -11.63 -11.99 9.50
N GLY A 260 -12.27 -11.89 8.32
CA GLY A 260 -12.66 -10.62 7.74
C GLY A 260 -13.65 -9.85 8.63
N ARG A 261 -14.56 -10.56 9.31
CA ARG A 261 -15.48 -9.95 10.28
C ARG A 261 -14.73 -9.24 11.40
N ASP A 262 -13.78 -9.95 12.02
CA ASP A 262 -13.02 -9.43 13.15
C ASP A 262 -12.12 -8.26 12.72
N MET A 263 -11.54 -8.34 11.52
CA MET A 263 -10.75 -7.25 10.94
C MET A 263 -11.60 -5.98 10.75
N MET A 264 -12.77 -6.08 10.11
CA MET A 264 -13.66 -4.93 9.87
C MET A 264 -14.20 -4.32 11.17
N MET A 265 -14.57 -5.17 12.14
CA MET A 265 -14.96 -4.71 13.49
C MET A 265 -13.80 -3.97 14.16
N SER A 266 -12.60 -4.54 14.14
CA SER A 266 -11.45 -3.96 14.85
C SER A 266 -10.97 -2.64 14.24
N GLU A 267 -11.02 -2.50 12.91
CA GLU A 267 -10.72 -1.25 12.22
C GLU A 267 -11.76 -0.18 12.57
N PHE A 268 -13.06 -0.54 12.59
CA PHE A 268 -14.11 0.37 13.04
C PHE A 268 -13.90 0.87 14.46
N GLU A 269 -13.62 -0.02 15.41
CA GLU A 269 -13.36 0.34 16.82
C GLU A 269 -12.09 1.21 16.96
N SER A 270 -11.04 0.90 16.20
CA SER A 270 -9.80 1.69 16.17
C SER A 270 -10.04 3.11 15.65
N MET A 271 -10.70 3.21 14.49
CA MET A 271 -11.03 4.49 13.87
C MET A 271 -12.01 5.30 14.73
N ASN A 272 -12.94 4.66 15.44
CA ASN A 272 -13.82 5.34 16.40
C ASN A 272 -13.05 5.90 17.57
N ALA A 273 -12.15 5.12 18.16
CA ALA A 273 -11.33 5.57 19.28
C ALA A 273 -10.50 6.80 18.88
N ALA A 274 -9.87 6.76 17.69
CA ALA A 274 -9.09 7.88 17.18
C ALA A 274 -9.97 9.10 16.84
N HIS A 275 -11.10 8.89 16.16
CA HIS A 275 -12.01 9.97 15.76
C HIS A 275 -12.65 10.65 16.97
N ASN A 276 -12.94 9.93 18.05
CA ASN A 276 -13.48 10.52 19.27
C ASN A 276 -12.48 11.45 19.97
N VAL A 277 -11.17 11.26 19.75
CA VAL A 277 -10.11 12.12 20.31
C VAL A 277 -9.78 13.27 19.37
N LEU A 278 -9.67 13.00 18.06
CA LEU A 278 -9.21 13.97 17.06
C LEU A 278 -9.93 13.78 15.70
N PRO A 279 -11.20 14.23 15.58
CA PRO A 279 -12.04 14.03 14.38
C PRO A 279 -11.42 14.54 13.07
N GLU A 280 -10.58 15.56 13.13
CA GLU A 280 -9.93 16.16 11.96
C GLU A 280 -8.79 15.31 11.39
N PHE A 281 -8.24 14.37 12.15
CA PHE A 281 -7.06 13.59 11.77
C PHE A 281 -7.39 12.23 11.16
N VAL A 282 -8.63 11.76 11.30
CA VAL A 282 -9.07 10.46 10.76
C VAL A 282 -10.42 10.60 10.03
N PRO A 283 -10.67 9.84 8.95
CA PRO A 283 -12.00 9.74 8.36
C PRO A 283 -13.03 9.26 9.39
N LYS A 284 -14.23 9.86 9.37
CA LYS A 284 -15.31 9.48 10.31
C LYS A 284 -15.77 8.04 10.03
N PRO A 285 -15.55 7.07 10.94
CA PRO A 285 -16.15 5.75 10.81
C PRO A 285 -17.68 5.87 10.88
N ILE A 286 -18.38 5.09 10.05
CA ILE A 286 -19.85 5.09 9.96
C ILE A 286 -20.40 3.79 10.51
N ALA A 287 -19.94 2.65 10.00
CA ALA A 287 -20.40 1.34 10.42
C ALA A 287 -19.41 0.23 10.06
N TRP A 288 -19.64 -0.94 10.66
CA TRP A 288 -19.18 -2.21 10.13
C TRP A 288 -20.32 -3.23 10.19
N GLY A 289 -20.24 -4.29 9.39
CA GLY A 289 -21.31 -5.29 9.39
C GLY A 289 -21.03 -6.49 8.50
N THR A 290 -22.06 -7.32 8.34
CA THR A 290 -22.04 -8.49 7.45
C THR A 290 -23.10 -8.29 6.38
N TYR A 291 -22.76 -8.60 5.13
CA TYR A 291 -23.70 -8.59 4.02
C TYR A 291 -24.85 -9.55 4.28
N THR A 292 -26.03 -9.15 3.81
CA THR A 292 -27.24 -9.98 3.90
C THR A 292 -27.43 -10.86 2.67
N THR A 293 -26.88 -10.44 1.53
CA THR A 293 -27.05 -11.14 0.24
C THR A 293 -25.92 -12.11 -0.06
N ILE A 294 -24.74 -11.88 0.52
CA ILE A 294 -23.55 -12.71 0.31
C ILE A 294 -23.10 -13.24 1.66
N ARG A 295 -23.11 -14.57 1.78
CA ARG A 295 -22.68 -15.26 2.98
C ARG A 295 -21.21 -14.97 3.28
N ASP A 296 -20.88 -14.90 4.57
CA ASP A 296 -19.53 -14.75 5.09
C ASP A 296 -18.77 -13.57 4.45
N THR A 297 -19.46 -12.48 4.16
CA THR A 297 -18.88 -11.25 3.58
C THR A 297 -19.15 -10.08 4.52
N HIS A 298 -18.10 -9.35 4.89
CA HIS A 298 -18.12 -8.34 5.93
C HIS A 298 -17.62 -7.01 5.39
N PHE A 299 -18.06 -5.91 5.98
CA PHE A 299 -17.68 -4.58 5.54
C PHE A 299 -17.30 -3.64 6.68
N PHE A 300 -16.47 -2.67 6.35
CA PHE A 300 -16.22 -1.44 7.10
C PHE A 300 -16.59 -0.25 6.21
N LEU A 301 -17.28 0.74 6.76
CA LEU A 301 -17.78 1.92 6.07
C LEU A 301 -17.35 3.18 6.83
N CYS A 302 -16.76 4.15 6.12
CA CYS A 302 -16.41 5.45 6.69
C CYS A 302 -16.71 6.60 5.72
N ALA A 303 -16.65 7.83 6.20
CA ALA A 303 -16.78 9.02 5.37
C ALA A 303 -15.63 9.08 4.35
N PHE A 304 -15.96 9.31 3.08
CA PHE A 304 -14.93 9.43 2.05
C PHE A 304 -14.19 10.76 2.20
N ARG A 305 -12.85 10.69 2.23
CA ARG A 305 -11.96 11.86 2.19
C ARG A 305 -11.21 11.84 0.87
N ASN A 306 -11.26 12.94 0.13
CA ASN A 306 -10.45 13.07 -1.09
C ASN A 306 -9.02 13.41 -0.66
N MET A 307 -8.05 12.56 -1.00
CA MET A 307 -6.68 12.68 -0.52
C MET A 307 -5.69 12.75 -1.68
N LYS A 308 -4.63 13.55 -1.51
CA LYS A 308 -3.45 13.48 -2.37
C LYS A 308 -2.53 12.38 -1.86
N ALA A 309 -1.96 11.61 -2.78
CA ALA A 309 -0.94 10.60 -2.48
C ALA A 309 0.46 11.23 -2.23
N ASP A 310 0.48 12.30 -1.43
CA ASP A 310 1.68 13.01 -1.00
C ASP A 310 1.92 12.75 0.48
N ILE A 311 3.19 12.69 0.89
CA ILE A 311 3.53 12.53 2.30
C ILE A 311 3.25 13.85 3.05
N PRO A 312 2.49 13.81 4.16
CA PRO A 312 2.23 14.99 4.98
C PRO A 312 3.50 15.71 5.44
N ARG A 313 3.49 17.04 5.55
CA ARG A 313 4.65 17.79 6.06
C ARG A 313 4.96 17.39 7.51
N PRO A 314 6.22 17.10 7.88
CA PRO A 314 6.59 16.53 9.19
C PRO A 314 5.97 17.27 10.37
N HIS A 315 6.14 18.60 10.43
CA HIS A 315 5.67 19.40 11.57
C HIS A 315 4.13 19.40 11.74
N LYS A 316 3.35 19.49 10.65
CA LYS A 316 1.89 19.46 10.73
C LYS A 316 1.39 18.08 11.16
N PHE A 317 1.95 17.03 10.56
CA PHE A 317 1.60 15.66 10.88
C PHE A 317 1.93 15.32 12.34
N ALA A 318 3.15 15.66 12.78
CA ALA A 318 3.60 15.46 14.14
C ALA A 318 2.77 16.24 15.18
N ALA A 319 2.29 17.44 14.84
CA ALA A 319 1.38 18.20 15.71
C ALA A 319 0.05 17.45 15.95
N LEU A 320 -0.54 16.86 14.91
CA LEU A 320 -1.78 16.09 15.03
C LEU A 320 -1.55 14.75 15.74
N LEU A 321 -0.49 14.02 15.39
CA LEU A 321 -0.14 12.76 16.04
C LEU A 321 0.15 12.94 17.53
N SER A 322 0.96 13.95 17.89
CA SER A 322 1.22 14.27 19.30
C SER A 322 -0.04 14.71 20.03
N THR A 323 -0.97 15.41 19.36
CA THR A 323 -2.27 15.76 19.92
C THR A 323 -3.12 14.52 20.20
N LEU A 324 -3.19 13.55 19.28
CA LEU A 324 -3.88 12.28 19.48
C LEU A 324 -3.31 11.52 20.69
N HIS A 325 -1.98 11.38 20.75
CA HIS A 325 -1.30 10.70 21.86
C HIS A 325 -1.52 11.42 23.19
N GLN A 326 -1.44 12.76 23.22
CA GLN A 326 -1.57 13.54 24.45
C GLN A 326 -3.02 13.69 24.95
N LYS A 327 -4.01 13.75 24.06
CA LYS A 327 -5.42 13.92 24.43
C LYS A 327 -6.17 12.60 24.67
N SER A 328 -5.70 11.50 24.10
CA SER A 328 -6.32 10.20 24.34
C SER A 328 -6.21 9.78 25.82
N VAL A 329 -7.23 9.09 26.32
CA VAL A 329 -7.29 8.56 27.69
C VAL A 329 -7.68 7.09 27.61
N SER A 330 -6.87 6.21 28.20
CA SER A 330 -7.21 4.79 28.31
C SER A 330 -8.45 4.64 29.21
N PRO A 331 -9.50 3.92 28.76
CA PRO A 331 -10.73 3.76 29.53
C PRO A 331 -10.52 2.98 30.83
N THR A 332 -9.42 2.24 30.93
CA THR A 332 -9.05 1.44 32.11
C THR A 332 -7.86 2.03 32.87
N GLY A 333 -7.21 3.07 32.33
CA GLY A 333 -5.91 3.54 32.79
C GLY A 333 -4.74 2.59 32.49
N LYS A 334 -4.98 1.48 31.76
CA LYS A 334 -4.00 0.43 31.44
C LYS A 334 -3.59 0.46 29.96
N PHE A 335 -2.54 -0.28 29.62
CA PHE A 335 -2.14 -0.57 28.22
C PHE A 335 -2.99 -1.69 27.65
N GLY A 336 -3.36 -1.62 26.37
CA GLY A 336 -4.22 -2.61 25.71
C GLY A 336 -5.40 -2.00 24.97
N PHE A 337 -6.37 -2.82 24.59
CA PHE A 337 -7.57 -2.42 23.87
C PHE A 337 -8.74 -3.34 24.20
N HIS A 338 -9.98 -2.88 23.96
CA HIS A 338 -11.19 -3.66 24.29
C HIS A 338 -11.52 -4.75 23.26
N VAL A 339 -11.01 -4.62 22.03
CA VAL A 339 -11.17 -5.61 20.97
C VAL A 339 -9.82 -6.02 20.39
N THR A 340 -9.73 -7.25 19.91
CA THR A 340 -8.53 -7.69 19.18
C THR A 340 -8.40 -6.94 17.87
N THR A 341 -7.29 -6.23 17.71
CA THR A 341 -6.94 -5.55 16.45
C THR A 341 -6.00 -6.41 15.61
N TYR A 342 -5.95 -6.12 14.32
CA TYR A 342 -5.19 -6.88 13.35
C TYR A 342 -4.21 -5.97 12.62
N ALA A 343 -2.95 -6.38 12.57
CA ALA A 343 -1.94 -5.76 11.72
C ALA A 343 -1.74 -6.68 10.50
N GLY A 344 -2.14 -6.20 9.32
CA GLY A 344 -2.44 -7.09 8.20
C GLY A 344 -3.57 -8.07 8.57
N ASN A 345 -3.35 -9.37 8.42
CA ASN A 345 -4.32 -10.40 8.80
C ASN A 345 -3.98 -11.14 10.11
N LEU A 346 -2.94 -10.70 10.83
CA LEU A 346 -2.48 -11.33 12.05
C LEU A 346 -3.02 -10.59 13.29
N PRO A 347 -3.57 -11.30 14.28
CA PRO A 347 -4.10 -10.69 15.49
C PRO A 347 -2.97 -10.12 16.36
N GLN A 348 -3.22 -8.97 16.98
CA GLN A 348 -2.31 -8.35 17.94
C GLN A 348 -2.65 -8.77 19.37
N TYR A 349 -1.65 -8.81 20.25
CA TYR A 349 -1.89 -8.86 21.68
C TYR A 349 -2.44 -7.52 22.17
N ILE A 350 -3.59 -7.55 22.84
CA ILE A 350 -4.35 -6.35 23.26
C ILE A 350 -4.87 -6.43 24.70
N ALA A 351 -4.60 -7.52 25.42
CA ALA A 351 -5.15 -7.65 26.76
C ALA A 351 -4.60 -6.57 27.69
N TRP A 352 -5.41 -6.18 28.68
CA TRP A 352 -5.10 -5.07 29.55
C TRP A 352 -3.97 -5.38 30.52
N GLU A 353 -2.95 -4.52 30.56
CA GLU A 353 -1.78 -4.66 31.44
C GLU A 353 -1.46 -3.33 32.14
N ASP A 354 -1.06 -3.42 33.41
CA ASP A 354 -0.77 -2.23 34.23
C ASP A 354 0.57 -1.56 33.90
N SER A 355 1.52 -2.28 33.33
CA SER A 355 2.86 -1.77 32.99
C SER A 355 3.17 -1.97 31.50
N TRP A 356 3.89 -1.03 30.91
CA TRP A 356 4.31 -1.10 29.51
C TRP A 356 5.28 -2.26 29.27
N GLU A 357 6.21 -2.51 30.20
CA GLU A 357 7.17 -3.64 30.11
C GLU A 357 6.41 -4.98 29.93
N THR A 358 5.43 -5.25 30.79
CA THR A 358 4.63 -6.48 30.73
C THR A 358 3.81 -6.58 29.44
N PHE A 359 3.16 -5.48 29.04
CA PHE A 359 2.40 -5.44 27.78
C PHE A 359 3.29 -5.76 26.58
N PHE A 360 4.41 -5.05 26.46
CA PHE A 360 5.33 -5.22 25.34
C PHE A 360 5.93 -6.63 25.32
N ALA A 361 6.34 -7.17 26.46
CA ALA A 361 6.84 -8.55 26.53
C ALA A 361 5.79 -9.57 26.03
N LYS A 362 4.55 -9.49 26.50
CA LYS A 362 3.48 -10.40 26.04
C LYS A 362 3.16 -10.22 24.56
N SER A 363 3.17 -8.98 24.07
CA SER A 363 3.00 -8.66 22.64
C SER A 363 4.13 -9.23 21.78
N MET A 364 5.38 -9.06 22.21
CA MET A 364 6.55 -9.61 21.52
C MET A 364 6.55 -11.13 21.52
N ARG A 365 6.12 -11.77 22.61
CA ARG A 365 5.97 -13.23 22.67
C ARG A 365 4.95 -13.71 21.64
N CYS A 366 3.79 -13.05 21.55
CA CYS A 366 2.78 -13.36 20.56
C CYS A 366 3.32 -13.22 19.13
N ALA A 367 4.09 -12.16 18.83
CA ALA A 367 4.71 -11.96 17.52
C ALA A 367 5.71 -13.09 17.18
N LEU A 368 6.54 -13.50 18.14
CA LEU A 368 7.47 -14.63 17.97
C LEU A 368 6.75 -15.96 17.79
N ASP A 369 5.66 -16.21 18.52
CA ASP A 369 4.85 -17.42 18.35
C ASP A 369 4.22 -17.48 16.94
N LEU A 370 3.81 -16.33 16.39
CA LEU A 370 3.33 -16.21 15.01
C LEU A 370 4.47 -16.48 14.00
N GLU A 371 5.66 -15.94 14.22
CA GLU A 371 6.85 -16.21 13.37
C GLU A 371 7.22 -17.70 13.40
N ILE A 372 7.28 -18.32 14.59
CA ILE A 372 7.56 -19.75 14.75
C ILE A 372 6.48 -20.59 14.07
N LYS A 373 5.21 -20.19 14.17
CA LYS A 373 4.12 -20.88 13.47
C LYS A 373 4.27 -20.78 11.95
N ALA A 374 4.71 -19.63 11.44
CA ALA A 374 4.88 -19.39 10.01
C ALA A 374 6.13 -20.05 9.42
N ARG A 375 7.23 -20.13 10.20
CA ARG A 375 8.56 -20.53 9.71
C ARG A 375 9.09 -21.83 10.28
N GLY A 376 8.43 -22.35 11.30
CA GLY A 376 8.93 -23.45 12.11
C GLY A 376 9.87 -22.97 13.24
N PRO A 377 10.25 -23.89 14.13
CA PRO A 377 11.13 -23.59 15.24
C PRO A 377 12.56 -23.26 14.77
N SER A 378 13.26 -22.40 15.51
CA SER A 378 14.67 -22.07 15.30
C SER A 378 15.40 -22.05 16.65
N GLU A 379 16.50 -22.80 16.77
CA GLU A 379 17.33 -22.81 17.98
C GLU A 379 17.96 -21.44 18.23
N GLU A 380 18.46 -20.78 17.17
CA GLU A 380 18.99 -19.43 17.24
C GLU A 380 17.94 -18.44 17.74
N LEU A 381 16.72 -18.50 17.20
CA LEU A 381 15.62 -17.65 17.65
C LEU A 381 15.27 -17.91 19.11
N ASN A 382 15.30 -19.17 19.56
CA ASN A 382 15.03 -19.53 20.95
C ASN A 382 16.08 -18.94 21.90
N ASP A 383 17.36 -19.04 21.57
CA ASP A 383 18.45 -18.51 22.39
C ASP A 383 18.44 -16.98 22.42
N LEU A 384 18.25 -16.32 21.27
CA LEU A 384 18.11 -14.86 21.19
C LEU A 384 16.86 -14.38 21.94
N SER A 385 15.76 -15.13 21.86
CA SER A 385 14.55 -14.80 22.61
C SER A 385 14.81 -14.78 24.12
N ARG A 386 15.56 -15.74 24.67
CA ARG A 386 15.88 -15.71 26.11
C ARG A 386 16.57 -14.40 26.50
N ALA A 387 17.63 -14.02 25.80
CA ALA A 387 18.33 -12.75 26.06
C ALA A 387 17.42 -11.51 25.89
N LEU A 388 16.53 -11.54 24.88
CA LEU A 388 15.56 -10.47 24.66
C LEU A 388 14.62 -10.27 25.86
N PHE A 389 14.09 -11.36 26.41
CA PHE A 389 13.12 -11.32 27.51
C PHE A 389 13.76 -11.11 28.89
N ASP A 390 14.93 -11.72 29.11
CA ASP A 390 15.58 -11.71 30.43
C ASP A 390 16.38 -10.41 30.66
N GLU A 391 16.93 -9.81 29.59
CA GLU A 391 17.86 -8.68 29.71
C GLU A 391 17.38 -7.43 28.96
N VAL A 392 17.12 -7.55 27.65
CA VAL A 392 16.92 -6.38 26.78
C VAL A 392 15.62 -5.63 27.10
N ILE A 393 14.48 -6.34 27.13
CA ILE A 393 13.18 -5.75 27.45
C ILE A 393 13.19 -5.11 28.86
N PRO A 394 13.62 -5.82 29.92
CA PRO A 394 13.78 -5.22 31.24
C PRO A 394 14.68 -3.99 31.27
N ARG A 395 15.85 -4.03 30.61
CA ARG A 395 16.81 -2.92 30.63
C ARG A 395 16.27 -1.67 29.95
N LEU A 396 15.53 -1.82 28.87
CA LEU A 396 15.04 -0.69 28.07
C LEU A 396 13.67 -0.16 28.52
N LEU A 397 12.78 -1.03 29.02
CA LEU A 397 11.39 -0.64 29.32
C LEU A 397 11.12 -0.44 30.81
N ARG A 398 11.71 -1.22 31.71
CA ARG A 398 11.51 -1.06 33.16
C ARG A 398 11.87 0.34 33.67
N PRO A 399 12.96 0.99 33.19
CA PRO A 399 13.30 2.33 33.65
C PRO A 399 12.22 3.37 33.40
N LEU A 400 11.38 3.21 32.37
CA LEU A 400 10.30 4.15 32.03
C LEU A 400 9.28 4.32 33.17
N GLU A 401 9.07 3.27 33.97
CA GLU A 401 8.08 3.22 35.06
C GLU A 401 8.75 3.05 36.44
N SER A 402 10.07 3.22 36.49
CA SER A 402 10.87 3.12 37.72
C SER A 402 11.28 4.50 38.25
N LYS A 403 11.69 4.56 39.52
CA LYS A 403 12.17 5.79 40.19
C LYS A 403 11.13 6.92 40.17
N GLY A 404 9.84 6.57 40.30
CA GLY A 404 8.72 7.53 40.30
C GLY A 404 8.30 8.03 38.92
N ARG A 405 8.89 7.50 37.84
CA ARG A 405 8.44 7.75 36.47
C ARG A 405 7.22 6.92 36.14
N THR A 406 6.44 7.38 35.16
CA THR A 406 5.24 6.70 34.67
C THR A 406 5.18 6.85 33.16
N VAL A 407 4.63 5.85 32.49
CA VAL A 407 4.30 5.92 31.06
C VAL A 407 2.81 6.12 30.94
N LYS A 408 2.40 7.10 30.13
CA LYS A 408 0.99 7.30 29.80
C LYS A 408 0.55 6.28 28.73
N PRO A 409 -0.48 5.45 28.97
CA PRO A 409 -1.13 4.69 27.91
C PRO A 409 -1.81 5.65 26.92
N SER A 410 -1.17 5.83 25.78
CA SER A 410 -1.59 6.75 24.71
C SER A 410 -2.19 5.93 23.57
N LEU A 411 -3.33 6.35 23.04
CA LEU A 411 -3.92 5.70 21.88
C LEU A 411 -3.00 5.92 20.67
N ILE A 412 -2.40 4.84 20.18
CA ILE A 412 -1.56 4.84 18.96
C ILE A 412 -2.37 4.39 17.75
N HIS A 413 -1.89 4.69 16.55
CA HIS A 413 -2.45 4.18 15.29
C HIS A 413 -2.16 2.68 15.11
N GLY A 414 -0.94 2.23 15.44
CA GLY A 414 -0.57 0.80 15.49
C GLY A 414 -0.04 0.21 14.18
N ASP A 415 -0.35 0.83 13.04
CA ASP A 415 0.24 0.53 11.72
C ASP A 415 0.54 1.83 10.94
N LEU A 416 1.24 2.77 11.57
CA LEU A 416 1.47 4.09 10.97
C LEU A 416 2.73 4.11 10.11
N TRP A 417 2.55 4.12 8.80
CA TRP A 417 3.61 4.35 7.80
C TRP A 417 3.06 5.27 6.70
N TYR A 418 3.92 5.77 5.81
CA TYR A 418 3.52 6.84 4.88
C TYR A 418 2.27 6.51 4.04
N ALA A 419 2.06 5.24 3.68
CA ALA A 419 0.93 4.84 2.85
C ALA A 419 -0.40 4.74 3.61
N ASN A 420 -0.35 4.70 4.95
CA ASN A 420 -1.52 4.85 5.83
C ASN A 420 -1.72 6.31 6.27
N SER A 421 -1.20 7.24 5.46
CA SER A 421 -1.37 8.68 5.65
C SER A 421 -1.68 9.37 4.32
N GLY A 422 -2.31 10.53 4.38
CA GLY A 422 -2.57 11.36 3.21
C GLY A 422 -2.82 12.81 3.57
N ILE A 423 -3.02 13.65 2.55
CA ILE A 423 -3.38 15.06 2.72
C ILE A 423 -4.78 15.26 2.16
N ASP A 424 -5.73 15.69 3.00
CA ASP A 424 -7.08 16.03 2.56
C ASP A 424 -7.01 17.17 1.52
N VAL A 425 -7.55 16.94 0.33
CA VAL A 425 -7.52 17.88 -0.79
C VAL A 425 -8.25 19.18 -0.46
N ASN A 426 -9.31 19.10 0.33
CA ASN A 426 -10.19 20.23 0.63
C ASN A 426 -9.62 21.11 1.74
N THR A 427 -9.00 20.52 2.76
CA THR A 427 -8.48 21.26 3.92
C THR A 427 -6.97 21.49 3.86
N GLY A 428 -6.23 20.67 3.11
CA GLY A 428 -4.77 20.63 3.13
C GLY A 428 -4.18 20.07 4.43
N GLU A 429 -5.01 19.43 5.26
CA GLU A 429 -4.59 18.84 6.53
C GLU A 429 -4.23 17.36 6.41
N PRO A 430 -3.27 16.86 7.20
CA PRO A 430 -2.95 15.44 7.26
C PRO A 430 -4.13 14.59 7.73
N LEU A 431 -4.24 13.39 7.17
CA LEU A 431 -5.14 12.33 7.61
C LEU A 431 -4.37 11.02 7.79
N VAL A 432 -4.84 10.18 8.70
CA VAL A 432 -4.43 8.78 8.84
C VAL A 432 -5.63 7.85 8.72
N PHE A 433 -5.40 6.62 8.27
CA PHE A 433 -6.43 5.61 8.01
C PHE A 433 -5.82 4.21 8.13
N ASP A 434 -6.65 3.17 8.13
CA ASP A 434 -6.22 1.77 8.30
C ASP A 434 -5.57 1.51 9.66
N ALA A 435 -6.16 2.09 10.72
CA ALA A 435 -5.64 1.96 12.07
C ALA A 435 -5.94 0.58 12.72
N CYS A 436 -4.98 0.10 13.51
CA CYS A 436 -5.11 -1.10 14.35
C CYS A 436 -4.74 -0.74 15.81
N CYS A 437 -5.49 0.24 16.34
CA CYS A 437 -5.19 0.95 17.57
C CYS A 437 -5.08 0.05 18.81
N PHE A 438 -4.29 0.53 19.76
CA PHE A 438 -4.34 0.14 21.17
C PHE A 438 -3.71 1.25 22.02
N TYR A 439 -3.87 1.19 23.34
CA TYR A 439 -3.20 2.11 24.26
C TYR A 439 -1.79 1.61 24.58
N ALA A 440 -0.79 2.39 24.22
CA ALA A 440 0.63 2.02 24.25
C ALA A 440 1.50 3.15 24.83
N HIS A 441 2.80 2.88 25.01
CA HIS A 441 3.78 3.96 25.08
C HIS A 441 3.84 4.67 23.71
N ASN A 442 3.76 6.00 23.68
CA ASN A 442 3.70 6.77 22.43
C ASN A 442 4.90 6.56 21.50
N GLU A 443 6.10 6.30 22.05
CA GLU A 443 7.30 6.04 21.24
C GLU A 443 7.23 4.72 20.45
N TYR A 444 6.32 3.80 20.81
CA TYR A 444 6.11 2.55 20.08
C TYR A 444 5.80 2.78 18.60
N GLU A 445 5.04 3.83 18.27
CA GLU A 445 4.67 4.16 16.89
C GLU A 445 5.89 4.35 15.99
N PHE A 446 6.99 4.87 16.54
CA PHE A 446 8.22 5.16 15.78
C PHE A 446 8.98 3.89 15.39
N GLY A 447 8.69 2.74 16.04
CA GLY A 447 9.27 1.46 15.63
C GLY A 447 8.96 1.13 14.17
N GLN A 448 7.71 1.39 13.75
CA GLN A 448 7.27 1.21 12.36
C GLN A 448 7.96 2.20 11.41
N TRP A 449 8.58 3.28 11.90
CA TRP A 449 9.21 4.30 11.05
C TRP A 449 10.69 4.03 10.80
N ARG A 450 11.29 3.10 11.55
CA ARG A 450 12.73 2.77 11.43
C ARG A 450 13.10 2.18 10.08
N PRO A 451 12.32 1.26 9.47
CA PRO A 451 12.62 0.79 8.12
C PRO A 451 12.49 1.91 7.08
N ALA A 452 13.52 2.09 6.23
CA ALA A 452 13.57 3.19 5.27
C ALA A 452 12.41 3.20 4.26
N CYS A 453 11.84 2.02 3.96
CA CYS A 453 10.67 1.87 3.09
C CYS A 453 9.41 2.54 3.64
N ASN A 454 9.34 2.83 4.95
CA ASN A 454 8.16 3.41 5.59
C ASN A 454 8.16 4.95 5.53
N ARG A 455 9.24 5.56 5.01
CA ARG A 455 9.38 6.97 4.56
C ARG A 455 9.06 8.07 5.59
N PHE A 456 8.81 7.72 6.85
CA PHE A 456 8.78 8.65 7.97
C PHE A 456 10.16 8.69 8.63
N GLY A 457 11.05 9.54 8.11
CA GLY A 457 12.42 9.61 8.59
C GLY A 457 12.60 10.35 9.92
N VAL A 458 13.87 10.59 10.27
CA VAL A 458 14.29 11.31 11.48
C VAL A 458 13.64 12.70 11.61
N GLU A 459 13.27 13.33 10.50
CA GLU A 459 12.55 14.60 10.46
C GLU A 459 11.15 14.54 11.07
N TYR A 460 10.46 13.38 10.99
CA TYR A 460 9.14 13.20 11.62
C TYR A 460 9.27 12.97 13.12
N ILE A 461 10.26 12.18 13.55
CA ILE A 461 10.56 11.95 14.97
C ILE A 461 11.00 13.27 15.61
N THR A 462 11.88 14.02 14.95
CA THR A 462 12.33 15.34 15.41
C THR A 462 11.15 16.32 15.52
N ALA A 463 10.27 16.33 14.52
CA ALA A 463 9.07 17.14 14.54
C ALA A 463 8.08 16.73 15.64
N TYR A 464 7.96 15.44 15.97
CA TYR A 464 7.13 14.99 17.09
C TYR A 464 7.74 15.40 18.43
N ASN A 465 9.05 15.25 18.56
CA ASN A 465 9.77 15.58 19.79
C ASN A 465 9.82 17.08 20.10
N SER A 466 9.42 17.96 19.17
CA SER A 466 9.19 19.38 19.48
C SER A 466 7.88 19.63 20.24
N PHE A 467 6.94 18.67 20.24
CA PHE A 467 5.66 18.75 20.94
C PHE A 467 5.59 17.88 22.20
N VAL A 468 6.37 16.79 22.24
CA VAL A 468 6.37 15.81 23.34
C VAL A 468 7.82 15.49 23.67
N GLN A 469 8.19 15.59 24.95
CA GLN A 469 9.53 15.24 25.39
C GLN A 469 9.77 13.73 25.23
N ILE A 470 11.03 13.37 24.92
CA ILE A 470 11.47 11.98 24.92
C ILE A 470 11.27 11.40 26.32
N SER A 471 10.77 10.16 26.41
CA SER A 471 10.54 9.54 27.71
C SER A 471 11.87 9.26 28.42
N PRO A 472 12.04 9.67 29.69
CA PRO A 472 13.26 9.39 30.42
C PRO A 472 13.36 7.90 30.81
N PRO A 473 14.55 7.28 30.78
CA PRO A 473 15.85 7.87 30.45
C PRO A 473 16.02 8.12 28.94
N GLU A 474 16.45 9.32 28.57
CA GLU A 474 16.60 9.72 27.15
C GLU A 474 17.74 8.96 26.47
N GLU A 475 18.78 8.58 27.22
CA GLU A 475 19.91 7.79 26.73
C GLU A 475 19.49 6.41 26.20
N ASP A 476 18.32 5.91 26.61
CA ASP A 476 17.78 4.63 26.18
C ASP A 476 16.85 4.77 24.96
N PHE A 477 16.58 5.99 24.47
CA PHE A 477 15.60 6.26 23.42
C PHE A 477 15.84 5.45 22.14
N GLU A 478 17.05 5.52 21.57
CA GLU A 478 17.38 4.77 20.35
C GLU A 478 17.26 3.25 20.55
N GLY A 479 17.68 2.76 21.71
CA GLY A 479 17.52 1.34 22.06
C GLY A 479 16.05 0.93 22.12
N ARG A 480 15.17 1.79 22.66
CA ARG A 480 13.72 1.54 22.64
C ARG A 480 13.16 1.54 21.22
N LEU A 481 13.62 2.43 20.34
CA LEU A 481 13.17 2.45 18.95
C LEU A 481 13.58 1.18 18.19
N ASP A 482 14.80 0.68 18.40
CA ASP A 482 15.24 -0.58 17.83
C ASP A 482 14.47 -1.77 18.39
N LEU A 483 14.13 -1.75 19.68
CA LEU A 483 13.26 -2.76 20.30
C LEU A 483 11.84 -2.74 19.72
N TYR A 484 11.25 -1.55 19.53
CA TYR A 484 9.92 -1.43 18.92
C TYR A 484 9.94 -1.82 17.44
N ARG A 485 10.98 -1.46 16.69
CA ARG A 485 11.21 -1.94 15.33
C ARG A 485 11.24 -3.47 15.30
N LEU A 486 12.00 -4.11 16.18
CA LEU A 486 12.10 -5.57 16.22
C LEU A 486 10.72 -6.24 16.34
N ARG A 487 9.78 -5.65 17.10
CA ARG A 487 8.40 -6.12 17.12
C ARG A 487 7.80 -6.07 15.71
N PHE A 488 7.79 -4.89 15.08
CA PHE A 488 7.21 -4.72 13.75
C PHE A 488 7.85 -5.65 12.71
N ASP A 489 9.17 -5.76 12.68
CA ASP A 489 9.90 -6.63 11.75
C ASP A 489 9.54 -8.11 11.96
N THR A 490 9.42 -8.55 13.22
CA THR A 490 8.99 -9.92 13.55
C THR A 490 7.56 -10.18 13.03
N HIS A 491 6.67 -9.20 13.19
CA HIS A 491 5.29 -9.30 12.71
C HIS A 491 5.23 -9.33 11.17
N VAL A 492 5.99 -8.47 10.50
CA VAL A 492 6.11 -8.44 9.04
C VAL A 492 6.69 -9.75 8.51
N SER A 493 7.68 -10.33 9.19
CA SER A 493 8.24 -11.65 8.85
C SER A 493 7.19 -12.76 8.91
N ALA A 494 6.40 -12.79 9.99
CA ALA A 494 5.33 -13.77 10.17
C ALA A 494 4.20 -13.60 9.13
N LEU A 495 3.90 -12.35 8.78
CA LEU A 495 2.83 -12.00 7.83
C LEU A 495 3.20 -12.37 6.39
N PHE A 496 4.47 -12.23 6.00
CA PHE A 496 4.93 -12.38 4.62
C PHE A 496 5.91 -13.54 4.45
N VAL A 497 5.43 -14.76 4.66
CA VAL A 497 6.23 -16.00 4.64
C VAL A 497 7.11 -16.14 3.39
N ASP A 498 6.57 -15.78 2.23
CA ASP A 498 7.20 -16.02 0.91
C ASP A 498 7.86 -14.78 0.28
N LYS A 499 7.89 -13.63 0.98
CA LYS A 499 8.43 -12.37 0.43
C LYS A 499 9.66 -11.89 1.17
N GLU A 500 10.82 -12.46 0.85
CA GLU A 500 12.11 -12.13 1.48
C GLU A 500 12.39 -10.63 1.58
N SER A 501 12.09 -9.85 0.53
CA SER A 501 12.32 -8.39 0.51
C SER A 501 11.53 -7.60 1.55
N LEU A 502 10.37 -8.12 1.99
CA LEU A 502 9.60 -7.51 3.06
C LEU A 502 10.11 -7.91 4.44
N ARG A 503 10.82 -9.04 4.52
CA ARG A 503 11.30 -9.62 5.78
C ARG A 503 12.67 -9.12 6.19
N THR A 504 13.50 -8.74 5.22
CA THR A 504 14.88 -8.30 5.46
C THR A 504 15.01 -6.77 5.53
N GLN A 505 13.94 -6.06 5.89
CA GLN A 505 13.86 -4.59 5.89
C GLN A 505 14.65 -3.94 7.03
#